data_AF-A0A1F8M026-F1
#
_entry.id   AF-A0A1F8M026-F1
#
_cell.length_a   1.000
_cell.length_b   1.000
_cell.length_c   1.000
_cell.angle_alpha   90.00
_cell.angle_beta   90.00
_cell.angle_gamma   90.00
#
_symmetry.space_group_name_H-M   'P 1'
#
loop_
_entity.id
_entity.type
_entity.pdbx_description
1 polymer ?
#
loop_
_entity_poly.entity_id
_entity_poly.type
_entity_poly.pdbx_seq_one_letter_code
_entity_poly.pdbx_strand_id
1 'polypeptide(L)'
;MTKPRGAPKGNLNALKNGFYSRLFLTHESSDLSDSESGSLEQEITLLRVMIRRTMALADGIEDLKEATRVLDALGAAAGRLANLLRAQKSLSESHSQMANEISAAIQQVNAELRRTNG
;
A
#
# COMPACT_ATOMS: atom_id res chain seq x y z
N MET A 1 -23.33 11.69 25.18
CA MET A 1 -22.41 10.75 24.51
C MET A 1 -21.31 11.57 23.83
N THR A 2 -20.09 11.56 24.37
CA THR A 2 -18.97 12.35 23.87
C THR A 2 -18.36 11.68 22.64
N LYS A 3 -18.29 12.39 21.50
CA LYS A 3 -17.58 11.93 20.28
C LYS A 3 -16.17 11.44 20.64
N PRO A 4 -15.73 10.26 20.17
CA PRO A 4 -14.36 9.82 20.41
C PRO A 4 -13.41 10.86 19.82
N ARG A 5 -12.50 11.37 20.66
CA ARG A 5 -11.45 12.30 20.24
C ARG A 5 -10.58 11.55 19.23
N GLY A 6 -10.41 12.14 18.04
CA GLY A 6 -9.47 11.63 17.05
C GLY A 6 -8.07 11.45 17.65
N ALA A 7 -7.26 10.60 17.01
CA ALA A 7 -5.90 10.32 17.47
C ALA A 7 -5.10 11.62 17.68
N PRO A 8 -4.29 11.73 18.75
CA PRO A 8 -3.45 12.90 18.99
C PRO A 8 -2.54 13.23 17.81
N LYS A 9 -2.34 14.52 17.51
CA LYS A 9 -1.40 14.99 16.49
C LYS A 9 0.01 14.52 16.86
N GLY A 10 0.61 13.66 16.04
CA GLY A 10 1.89 13.00 16.34
C GLY A 10 1.77 11.61 16.96
N ASN A 11 0.58 11.00 16.97
CA ASN A 11 0.39 9.63 17.41
C ASN A 11 1.04 8.63 16.44
N LEU A 12 2.30 8.27 16.71
CA LEU A 12 3.04 7.23 16.00
C LEU A 12 2.58 5.80 16.36
N ASN A 13 1.51 5.60 17.15
CA ASN A 13 1.06 4.25 17.48
C ASN A 13 0.57 3.49 16.25
N ALA A 14 0.10 4.16 15.18
CA ALA A 14 -0.16 3.49 13.90
C ALA A 14 1.14 2.99 13.27
N LEU A 15 2.20 3.82 13.27
CA LEU A 15 3.54 3.46 12.80
C LEU A 15 4.18 2.32 13.61
N LYS A 16 3.95 2.30 14.93
CA LYS A 16 4.48 1.28 15.86
C LYS A 16 3.69 -0.02 15.86
N ASN A 17 2.39 0.01 15.59
CA ASN A 17 1.49 -1.14 15.74
C ASN A 17 0.88 -1.66 14.42
N GLY A 18 1.39 -1.25 13.25
CA GLY A 18 1.06 -1.91 12.00
C GLY A 18 1.31 -3.43 12.10
N PHE A 19 0.46 -4.26 11.49
CA PHE A 19 0.49 -5.73 11.63
C PHE A 19 1.89 -6.34 11.42
N TYR A 20 2.70 -5.72 10.55
CA TYR A 20 4.07 -6.13 10.24
C TYR A 20 5.18 -5.29 10.89
N SER A 21 4.89 -4.31 11.74
CA SER A 21 5.90 -3.40 12.30
C SER A 21 7.06 -4.12 13.00
N ARG A 22 6.80 -5.30 13.57
CA ARG A 22 7.80 -6.17 14.21
C ARG A 22 8.77 -6.85 13.25
N LEU A 23 8.45 -6.92 11.96
CA LEU A 23 9.29 -7.55 10.94
C LEU A 23 10.31 -6.59 10.35
N PHE A 24 10.13 -5.28 10.49
CA PHE A 24 11.02 -4.24 9.95
C PHE A 24 12.17 -3.96 10.92
N LEU A 25 13.37 -3.73 10.38
CA LEU A 25 14.50 -3.21 11.15
C LEU A 25 14.29 -1.71 11.40
N THR A 26 14.99 -1.18 12.40
CA THR A 26 14.88 0.24 12.79
C THR A 26 15.12 1.23 11.64
N HIS A 27 15.91 0.86 10.63
CA HIS A 27 16.16 1.72 9.46
C HIS A 27 15.15 1.53 8.32
N GLU A 28 14.30 0.50 8.39
CA GLU A 28 13.26 0.22 7.39
C GLU A 28 11.89 0.76 7.86
N SER A 29 11.80 1.27 9.08
CA SER A 29 10.55 1.82 9.62
C SER A 29 10.03 3.04 8.86
N SER A 30 10.88 3.70 8.06
CA SER A 30 10.45 4.74 7.12
C SER A 30 9.61 4.21 5.96
N ASP A 31 9.73 2.92 5.64
CA ASP A 31 8.98 2.29 4.55
C ASP A 31 7.53 1.97 4.97
N LEU A 32 7.25 1.90 6.28
CA LEU A 32 5.91 1.81 6.83
C LEU A 32 5.20 3.16 6.66
N SER A 33 4.41 3.31 5.61
CA SER A 33 3.48 4.42 5.48
C SER A 33 2.38 4.34 6.55
N ASP A 34 1.70 5.47 6.86
CA ASP A 34 0.54 5.58 7.76
C ASP A 34 -0.73 4.83 7.24
N SER A 35 -0.53 3.79 6.43
CA SER A 35 -1.60 2.98 5.86
C SER A 35 -2.32 2.17 6.95
N GLU A 36 -3.61 1.91 6.73
CA GLU A 36 -4.39 1.00 7.58
C GLU A 36 -3.70 -0.37 7.67
N SER A 37 -3.74 -0.97 8.85
CA SER A 37 -3.11 -2.28 9.12
C SER A 37 -3.71 -3.36 8.21
N GLY A 38 -2.86 -4.03 7.44
CA GLY A 38 -3.28 -5.07 6.50
C GLY A 38 -3.72 -4.56 5.12
N SER A 39 -3.41 -3.31 4.78
CA SER A 39 -3.69 -2.78 3.43
C SER A 39 -2.74 -3.35 2.36
N LEU A 40 -3.17 -3.31 1.11
CA LEU A 40 -2.35 -3.69 -0.05
C LEU A 40 -1.03 -2.90 -0.14
N GLU A 41 -1.03 -1.64 0.28
CA GLU A 41 0.19 -0.80 0.39
C GLU A 41 1.21 -1.42 1.34
N GLN A 42 0.77 -1.90 2.51
CA GLN A 42 1.67 -2.53 3.49
C GLN A 42 2.26 -3.83 2.96
N GLU A 43 1.47 -4.62 2.22
CA GLU A 43 1.95 -5.85 1.57
C GLU A 43 3.00 -5.55 0.48
N ILE A 44 2.79 -4.51 -0.31
CA ILE A 44 3.77 -4.02 -1.31
C ILE A 44 5.06 -3.58 -0.63
N THR A 45 4.95 -2.81 0.44
CA THR A 45 6.09 -2.34 1.24
C THR A 45 6.87 -3.51 1.84
N LEU A 46 6.17 -4.45 2.49
CA LEU A 46 6.79 -5.62 3.11
C LEU A 46 7.56 -6.44 2.06
N LEU A 47 6.94 -6.72 0.91
CA LEU A 47 7.58 -7.49 -0.14
C LEU A 47 8.84 -6.78 -0.68
N ARG A 48 8.81 -5.46 -0.82
CA ARG A 48 9.98 -4.66 -1.22
C ARG A 48 11.13 -4.76 -0.21
N VAL A 49 10.83 -4.71 1.09
CA VAL A 49 11.83 -4.90 2.15
C VAL A 49 12.42 -6.30 2.10
N MET A 50 11.58 -7.33 1.96
CA MET A 50 12.05 -8.71 1.88
C MET A 50 12.95 -8.96 0.67
N ILE A 51 12.62 -8.37 -0.49
CA ILE A 51 13.48 -8.41 -1.68
C ILE A 51 14.85 -7.77 -1.38
N ARG A 52 14.89 -6.55 -0.82
CA ARG A 52 16.14 -5.86 -0.48
C ARG A 52 17.00 -6.66 0.51
N ARG A 53 16.39 -7.22 1.55
CA ARG A 53 17.09 -8.07 2.52
C ARG A 53 17.66 -9.33 1.88
N THR A 54 16.89 -9.96 0.99
CA THR A 54 17.35 -11.16 0.27
C THR A 54 18.53 -10.81 -0.64
N MET A 55 18.49 -9.66 -1.32
CA MET A 55 19.62 -9.17 -2.11
C MET A 55 20.86 -8.90 -1.26
N ALA A 56 20.69 -8.29 -0.08
CA ALA A 56 21.81 -8.04 0.83
C ALA A 56 22.42 -9.34 1.38
N LEU A 57 21.59 -10.35 1.68
CA LEU A 57 22.05 -11.68 2.11
C LEU A 57 22.74 -12.46 0.97
N ALA A 58 22.40 -12.13 -0.27
CA ALA A 58 22.99 -12.74 -1.45
C ALA A 58 24.34 -12.15 -1.86
N ASP A 59 24.78 -11.09 -1.18
CA ASP A 59 26.07 -10.47 -1.44
C ASP A 59 27.21 -11.45 -1.13
N GLY A 60 28.17 -11.56 -2.04
CA GLY A 60 29.30 -12.47 -1.89
C GLY A 60 29.02 -13.95 -2.16
N ILE A 61 27.87 -14.32 -2.75
CA ILE A 61 27.67 -15.71 -3.22
C ILE A 61 28.62 -16.02 -4.38
N GLU A 62 29.48 -17.02 -4.19
CA GLU A 62 30.42 -17.51 -5.21
C GLU A 62 29.91 -18.78 -5.91
N ASP A 63 29.05 -19.56 -5.26
CA ASP A 63 28.48 -20.78 -5.85
C ASP A 63 27.39 -20.46 -6.88
N LEU A 64 27.60 -20.88 -8.12
CA LEU A 64 26.69 -20.62 -9.23
C LEU A 64 25.28 -21.21 -8.99
N LYS A 65 25.21 -22.39 -8.36
CA LYS A 65 23.93 -23.05 -8.10
C LYS A 65 23.13 -22.30 -7.04
N GLU A 66 23.78 -21.82 -5.99
CA GLU A 66 23.18 -20.95 -5.00
C GLU A 66 22.76 -19.61 -5.59
N ALA A 67 23.63 -18.98 -6.40
CA ALA A 67 23.30 -17.72 -7.08
C ALA A 67 22.08 -17.84 -7.99
N THR A 68 21.96 -18.96 -8.73
CA THR A 68 20.79 -19.23 -9.59
C THR A 68 19.51 -19.36 -8.77
N ARG A 69 19.55 -20.09 -7.64
CA ARG A 69 18.38 -20.24 -6.75
C ARG A 69 17.92 -18.93 -6.16
N VAL A 70 18.86 -18.08 -5.74
CA VAL A 70 18.55 -16.75 -5.23
C VAL A 70 17.94 -15.90 -6.34
N LEU A 71 18.51 -15.92 -7.54
CA LEU A 71 17.99 -15.17 -8.68
C LEU A 71 16.56 -15.60 -9.04
N ASP A 72 16.27 -16.90 -9.06
CA ASP A 72 14.92 -17.43 -9.29
C ASP A 72 13.94 -16.94 -8.22
N ALA A 73 14.34 -16.98 -6.95
CA ALA A 73 13.52 -16.50 -5.83
C ALA A 73 13.24 -14.99 -5.93
N LEU A 74 14.25 -14.19 -6.26
CA LEU A 74 14.10 -12.74 -6.49
C LEU A 74 13.22 -12.44 -7.70
N GLY A 75 13.35 -13.21 -8.79
CA GLY A 75 12.50 -13.09 -9.98
C GLY A 75 11.03 -13.38 -9.66
N ALA A 76 10.77 -14.45 -8.91
CA ALA A 76 9.42 -14.77 -8.44
C ALA A 76 8.84 -13.67 -7.53
N ALA A 77 9.65 -13.12 -6.62
CA ALA A 77 9.24 -12.01 -5.76
C ALA A 77 8.94 -10.73 -6.56
N ALA A 78 9.77 -10.40 -7.55
CA ALA A 78 9.57 -9.26 -8.44
C ALA A 78 8.28 -9.41 -9.27
N GLY A 79 7.99 -10.62 -9.77
CA GLY A 79 6.74 -10.91 -10.46
C GLY A 79 5.50 -10.70 -9.57
N ARG A 80 5.56 -11.15 -8.32
CA ARG A 80 4.50 -10.91 -7.32
C ARG A 80 4.33 -9.41 -7.05
N LEU A 81 5.42 -8.68 -6.86
CA LEU A 81 5.40 -7.23 -6.66
C LEU A 81 4.74 -6.50 -7.84
N ALA A 82 5.07 -6.88 -9.07
CA ALA A 82 4.45 -6.30 -10.26
C ALA A 82 2.92 -6.53 -10.29
N ASN A 83 2.45 -7.71 -9.87
CA ASN A 83 1.02 -8.01 -9.79
C ASN A 83 0.32 -7.19 -8.69
N LEU A 84 0.93 -7.03 -7.52
CA LEU A 84 0.39 -6.18 -6.45
C LEU A 84 0.29 -4.71 -6.88
N LEU A 85 1.31 -4.19 -7.57
CA LEU A 85 1.29 -2.82 -8.11
C LEU A 85 0.20 -2.62 -9.17
N ARG A 86 -0.05 -3.62 -10.02
CA ARG A 86 -1.18 -3.59 -10.97
C ARG A 86 -2.52 -3.59 -10.25
N ALA A 87 -2.68 -4.41 -9.21
CA ALA A 87 -3.89 -4.46 -8.41
C ALA A 87 -4.16 -3.11 -7.71
N GLN A 88 -3.12 -2.50 -7.14
CA GLN A 88 -3.19 -1.16 -6.54
C GLN A 88 -3.64 -0.11 -7.54
N LYS A 89 -3.03 -0.11 -8.74
CA LYS A 89 -3.42 0.80 -9.82
C LYS A 89 -4.90 0.62 -10.20
N SER A 90 -5.34 -0.62 -10.40
CA SER A 90 -6.73 -0.92 -10.76
C SER A 90 -7.74 -0.46 -9.69
N LEU A 91 -7.42 -0.67 -8.40
CA LEU A 91 -8.24 -0.17 -7.30
C LEU A 91 -8.32 1.37 -7.30
N SER A 92 -7.18 2.05 -7.52
CA SER A 92 -7.15 3.52 -7.58
C SER A 92 -7.97 4.08 -8.74
N GLU A 93 -7.91 3.44 -9.91
CA GLU A 93 -8.70 3.82 -11.09
C GLU A 93 -10.20 3.63 -10.83
N SER A 94 -10.60 2.49 -10.26
CA SER A 94 -11.98 2.22 -9.87
C SER A 94 -12.54 3.25 -8.88
N HIS A 95 -11.77 3.63 -7.85
CA HIS A 95 -12.17 4.67 -6.91
C HIS A 95 -12.37 6.04 -7.60
N SER A 96 -11.48 6.41 -8.52
CA SER A 96 -11.62 7.68 -9.26
C SER A 96 -12.85 7.69 -10.17
N GLN A 97 -13.13 6.58 -10.85
CA GLN A 97 -14.32 6.45 -11.70
C GLN A 97 -15.61 6.59 -10.88
N MET A 98 -15.68 5.90 -9.75
CA MET A 98 -16.84 5.99 -8.85
C MET A 98 -17.05 7.42 -8.33
N ALA A 99 -15.97 8.13 -7.95
CA ALA A 99 -16.07 9.52 -7.50
C ALA A 99 -16.59 10.46 -8.59
N ASN A 100 -16.19 10.23 -9.85
CA ASN A 100 -16.69 10.99 -11.00
C ASN A 100 -18.17 10.72 -11.25
N GLU A 101 -18.61 9.47 -11.19
CA GLU A 101 -20.02 9.09 -11.36
C GLU A 101 -20.92 9.71 -10.27
N ILE A 102 -20.48 9.69 -9.00
CA ILE A 102 -21.19 10.34 -7.90
C ILE A 102 -21.27 11.85 -8.13
N SER A 103 -20.16 12.47 -8.54
CA SER A 103 -20.13 13.92 -8.82
C SER A 103 -21.08 14.30 -9.95
N ALA A 104 -21.15 13.49 -11.01
CA ALA A 104 -22.08 13.67 -12.12
C ALA A 104 -23.54 13.55 -11.65
N ALA A 105 -23.86 12.54 -10.84
CA ALA A 105 -25.20 12.36 -10.28
C ALA A 105 -25.64 13.54 -9.40
N ILE A 106 -24.74 14.05 -8.54
CA ILE A 106 -25.01 15.24 -7.71
C ILE A 106 -25.24 16.48 -8.58
N GLN A 107 -24.45 16.67 -9.63
CA GLN A 107 -24.64 17.79 -10.57
C GLN A 107 -25.99 17.71 -11.28
N GLN A 108 -26.41 16.50 -11.68
CA GLN A 108 -27.71 16.27 -12.30
C GLN A 108 -28.86 16.62 -11.36
N VAL A 109 -28.83 16.14 -10.11
CA VAL A 109 -29.85 16.47 -9.09
C VAL A 109 -29.91 17.98 -8.84
N ASN A 110 -28.76 18.64 -8.72
CA ASN A 110 -28.71 20.10 -8.53
C ASN A 110 -29.28 20.86 -9.74
N ALA A 111 -29.05 20.39 -10.96
CA ALA A 111 -29.62 20.99 -12.16
C ALA A 111 -31.15 20.83 -12.21
N GLU A 112 -31.67 19.68 -11.77
CA GLU A 112 -33.10 19.41 -11.69
C GLU A 112 -33.80 20.26 -10.61
N LEU A 113 -33.18 20.39 -9.43
CA LEU A 113 -33.68 21.26 -8.35
C LEU A 113 -33.73 22.74 -8.76
N ARG A 114 -32.77 23.21 -9.56
CA ARG A 114 -32.81 24.58 -10.10
C ARG A 114 -33.91 24.79 -11.13
N ARG A 115 -34.24 23.75 -11.90
CA ARG A 115 -35.30 23.79 -12.91
C ARG A 115 -36.70 23.72 -12.31
N THR A 116 -36.85 23.04 -11.16
CA THR A 116 -38.14 22.88 -10.46
C THR A 116 -38.50 24.05 -9.53
N ASN A 117 -37.51 24.83 -9.07
CA ASN A 117 -37.69 25.99 -8.21
C ASN A 117 -37.75 27.34 -8.95
N GLY A 118 -37.71 27.34 -10.29
CA GLY A 118 -37.89 28.53 -11.14
C GLY A 118 -39.18 28.42 -11.94
#